data_AF-A0A386HQI1-F1
#
_entry.id   AF-A0A386HQI1-F1
#
_cell.length_a   1.000
_cell.length_b   1.000
_cell.length_c   1.000
_cell.angle_alpha   90.00
_cell.angle_beta   90.00
_cell.angle_gamma   90.00
#
_symmetry.space_group_name_H-M   'P 1'
#
loop_
_entity.id
_entity.type
_entity.pdbx_description
1 polymer ?
#
loop_
_entity_poly.entity_id
_entity_poly.type
_entity_poly.pdbx_seq_one_letter_code
_entity_poly.pdbx_strand_id
1 'polypeptide(L)' 'MALDKDILGAALNVAANNYNDKNIEDLEAARLNFWTSIADTIISHFKTNGEINTTVATTGTATAQTGTGTGIIK' A
#
# COMPACT_ATOMS: atom_id res chain seq x y z
N MET A 1 11.12 -1.46 0.88
CA MET A 1 11.75 -0.13 0.89
C MET A 1 11.06 0.68 1.98
N ALA A 2 11.63 1.79 2.45
CA ALA A 2 10.90 2.66 3.38
C ALA A 2 9.66 3.27 2.70
N LEU A 3 8.68 3.71 3.49
CA LEU A 3 7.59 4.56 3.01
C LEU A 3 8.20 5.84 2.43
N ASP A 4 8.04 6.04 1.13
CA ASP A 4 8.65 7.13 0.38
C ASP A 4 7.58 7.86 -0.45
N LYS A 5 7.44 9.16 -0.18
CA LYS A 5 6.42 10.01 -0.79
C LYS A 5 6.61 10.18 -2.30
N ASP A 6 7.85 10.12 -2.78
CA ASP A 6 8.18 10.34 -4.19
C ASP A 6 7.89 9.06 -4.99
N ILE A 7 8.15 7.89 -4.40
CA ILE A 7 7.76 6.60 -4.97
C ILE A 7 6.23 6.43 -4.98
N LEU A 8 5.56 6.77 -3.87
CA LEU A 8 4.09 6.74 -3.82
C LEU A 8 3.49 7.75 -4.82
N GLY A 9 4.03 8.97 -4.88
CA GLY A 9 3.58 10.00 -5.80
C GLY A 9 3.72 9.59 -7.27
N ALA A 10 4.83 8.95 -7.64
CA ALA A 10 5.02 8.41 -8.98
C ALA A 10 3.99 7.30 -9.31
N ALA A 11 3.73 6.38 -8.38
CA ALA A 11 2.75 5.31 -8.56
C ALA A 11 1.32 5.86 -8.70
N LEU A 12 0.95 6.85 -7.89
CA LEU A 12 -0.34 7.53 -7.97
C LEU A 12 -0.52 8.27 -9.30
N ASN A 13 0.53 8.94 -9.78
CA ASN A 13 0.49 9.61 -11.08
C ASN A 13 0.25 8.60 -12.21
N VAL A 14 0.91 7.44 -12.19
CA VAL A 14 0.66 6.36 -13.17
C VAL A 14 -0.78 5.86 -13.08
N ALA A 15 -1.28 5.58 -11.87
CA ALA A 15 -2.66 5.14 -11.66
C ALA A 15 -3.67 6.16 -12.19
N ALA A 16 -3.46 7.45 -11.93
CA ALA A 16 -4.32 8.52 -12.41
C ALA A 16 -4.31 8.63 -13.95
N ASN A 17 -3.13 8.53 -14.56
CA ASN A 17 -2.98 8.62 -16.01
C ASN A 17 -3.70 7.50 -16.78
N ASN A 18 -3.97 6.35 -16.15
CA ASN A 18 -4.75 5.28 -16.77
C ASN A 18 -6.20 5.68 -17.11
N TYR A 19 -6.70 6.74 -16.48
CA TYR A 19 -8.06 7.26 -16.68
C TYR A 19 -8.10 8.52 -17.56
N ASN A 20 -6.94 9.05 -17.97
CA ASN A 20 -6.87 10.20 -18.86
C ASN A 20 -7.19 9.79 -20.30
N ASP A 21 -7.78 10.74 -21.04
CA ASP A 21 -8.07 10.62 -22.47
C ASP A 21 -8.89 9.37 -22.85
N LYS A 22 -9.73 8.90 -21.92
CA LYS A 22 -10.67 7.79 -22.14
C LYS A 22 -12.03 8.32 -22.56
N ASN A 23 -12.64 7.66 -23.54
CA ASN A 23 -14.06 7.85 -23.79
C ASN A 23 -14.84 7.11 -22.68
N ILE A 24 -15.65 7.83 -21.92
CA ILE A 24 -16.37 7.30 -20.76
C ILE A 24 -17.86 7.29 -21.06
N GLU A 25 -18.45 6.09 -21.16
CA GLU A 25 -19.89 5.90 -21.32
C GLU A 25 -20.66 6.05 -20.00
N ASP A 26 -20.08 5.56 -18.90
CA ASP A 26 -20.62 5.66 -17.54
C ASP A 26 -19.67 6.43 -16.63
N LEU A 27 -20.01 7.70 -16.39
CA LEU A 27 -19.19 8.63 -15.62
C LEU A 27 -19.10 8.27 -14.14
N GLU A 28 -20.17 7.75 -13.55
CA GLU A 28 -20.19 7.40 -12.13
C GLU A 28 -19.37 6.15 -11.87
N ALA A 29 -19.51 5.12 -12.71
CA ALA A 29 -18.68 3.93 -12.63
C ALA A 29 -17.20 4.26 -12.86
N ALA A 30 -16.87 5.12 -13.84
CA ALA A 30 -15.49 5.53 -14.09
C ALA A 30 -14.88 6.30 -12.92
N ARG A 31 -15.64 7.19 -12.26
CA ARG A 31 -15.18 7.93 -11.08
C ARG A 31 -14.94 7.00 -9.89
N LEU A 32 -15.83 6.04 -9.66
CA LEU A 32 -15.64 5.04 -8.61
C LEU A 32 -14.39 4.19 -8.88
N ASN A 33 -14.21 3.74 -10.12
CA ASN A 33 -13.04 2.95 -10.52
C ASN A 33 -11.74 3.72 -10.35
N PHE A 34 -11.71 5.02 -10.72
CA PHE A 34 -10.57 5.89 -10.48
C PHE A 34 -10.19 5.93 -9.00
N TRP A 35 -11.13 6.27 -8.12
CA TRP A 35 -10.85 6.36 -6.68
C TRP A 35 -10.46 5.02 -6.06
N THR A 36 -11.05 3.93 -6.54
CA THR A 36 -10.69 2.56 -6.13
C THR A 36 -9.23 2.26 -6.53
N SER A 37 -8.82 2.58 -7.76
CA SER A 37 -7.44 2.37 -8.22
C SER A 37 -6.42 3.18 -7.42
N ILE A 38 -6.77 4.42 -7.06
CA ILE A 38 -5.94 5.25 -6.18
C ILE A 38 -5.82 4.62 -4.79
N ALA A 39 -6.93 4.16 -4.20
CA ALA A 39 -6.92 3.52 -2.90
C ALA A 39 -6.10 2.21 -2.89
N ASP A 40 -6.24 1.38 -3.93
CA ASP A 40 -5.46 0.15 -4.07
C ASP A 40 -3.95 0.43 -4.16
N THR A 41 -3.57 1.48 -4.89
CA THR A 41 -2.17 1.91 -5.01
C THR A 41 -1.59 2.30 -3.65
N ILE A 42 -2.35 3.07 -2.86
CA ILE A 42 -1.95 3.48 -1.51
C ILE A 42 -1.81 2.27 -0.59
N ILE A 43 -2.82 1.38 -0.56
CA ILE A 43 -2.83 0.17 0.27
C ILE A 43 -1.65 -0.73 -0.10
N SER A 44 -1.41 -0.93 -1.39
CA SER A 44 -0.28 -1.73 -1.88
C SER A 44 1.06 -1.15 -1.42
N HIS A 45 1.23 0.18 -1.56
CA HIS A 45 2.44 0.85 -1.11
C HIS A 45 2.69 0.66 0.39
N PHE A 46 1.66 0.78 1.23
CA PHE A 46 1.77 0.53 2.67
C PHE A 46 2.01 -0.94 3.01
N LYS A 47 1.38 -1.89 2.30
CA LYS A 47 1.62 -3.32 2.52
C LYS A 47 3.05 -3.74 2.17
N THR A 48 3.63 -3.15 1.13
CA THR A 48 4.99 -3.49 0.69
C THR A 48 6.09 -2.78 1.48
N ASN A 49 5.83 -1.55 1.93
CA ASN A 49 6.86 -0.68 2.51
C ASN A 49 6.60 -0.28 3.96
N GLY A 50 5.42 -0.57 4.49
CA GLY A 50 5.09 -0.32 5.89
C GLY A 50 5.78 -1.34 6.79
N GLU A 51 6.58 -0.86 7.73
CA GLU A 51 6.98 -1.65 8.89
C GLU A 51 5.82 -1.66 9.90
N ILE A 52 5.29 -2.85 10.19
CA ILE A 52 4.33 -2.99 11.28
C ILE A 52 5.12 -2.97 12.58
N ASN A 53 5.13 -1.82 13.25
CA ASN A 53 5.74 -1.66 14.56
C ASN A 53 4.81 -2.27 15.62
N THR A 54 4.82 -3.59 15.76
CA THR A 54 4.09 -4.27 16.84
C THR A 54 4.94 -4.26 18.11
N THR A 55 4.47 -3.58 19.14
CA THR A 55 5.01 -3.80 20.49
C THR A 55 4.52 -5.17 20.95
N VAL A 56 5.31 -6.21 20.71
CA VAL A 56 5.06 -7.51 21.33
C VAL A 56 5.31 -7.32 22.82
N ALA A 57 4.26 -7.26 23.63
CA ALA A 57 4.39 -7.39 25.07
C ALA A 57 4.95 -8.79 25.34
N THR A 58 6.26 -8.89 25.57
CA THR A 58 6.92 -10.15 25.92
C THR A 58 6.46 -10.58 27.31
N THR A 59 5.31 -11.23 27.42
CA THR A 59 4.98 -12.04 28.59
C THR A 59 5.80 -13.32 28.51
N GLY A 60 7.10 -13.22 28.83
CA GLY A 60 8.04 -14.33 28.80
C GLY A 60 9.43 -13.84 28.43
N THR A 61 10.40 -14.17 29.26
CA THR A 61 11.83 -13.85 29.17
C THR A 61 12.33 -13.82 27.71
N ALA A 62 12.57 -12.61 27.19
CA ALA A 62 13.13 -12.43 25.86
C ALA A 62 14.60 -12.84 25.86
N THR A 63 14.89 -14.08 25.45
CA THR A 63 16.22 -14.40 24.92
C THR A 63 16.31 -13.76 23.54
N ALA A 64 17.28 -12.87 23.36
CA ALA A 64 17.51 -12.18 22.10
C ALA A 64 17.57 -13.17 20.93
N GLN A 65 16.54 -13.19 20.11
CA GLN A 65 16.55 -13.87 18.82
C GLN A 65 16.75 -12.79 17.76
N THR A 66 17.98 -12.69 17.28
CA THR A 66 18.31 -12.07 15.99
C THR A 66 17.65 -12.91 14.90
N GLY A 67 16.35 -12.70 14.67
CA GLY A 67 15.57 -13.43 13.69
C GLY A 67 14.60 -12.49 13.00
N THR A 68 14.86 -12.22 11.72
CA THR A 68 13.96 -11.47 10.84
C THR A 68 12.66 -12.26 10.70
N GLY A 69 11.59 -11.81 11.36
CA GLY A 69 10.27 -12.42 11.28
C GLY A 69 9.64 -12.16 9.91
N THR A 70 9.54 -13.20 9.08
CA THR A 70 8.73 -13.14 7.85
C THR A 70 7.32 -13.61 8.19
N GLY A 71 6.38 -12.67 8.33
CA GLY A 71 4.97 -12.98 8.51
C GLY A 71 4.29 -13.23 7.16
N ILE A 72 3.64 -14.38 6.99
CA ILE A 72 2.75 -14.65 5.85
C ILE A 72 1.39 -14.01 6.16
N ILE A 73 0.94 -13.07 5.33
CA ILE A 73 -0.44 -12.58 5.36
C ILE A 73 -1.27 -13.55 4.50
N LYS A 74 -2.25 -14.23 5.11
CA LYS A 74 -3.34 -14.91 4.39
C LYS A 74 -4.43 -13.91 4.02
#